data_AF-A0A9J6MTZ0-F1
#
_entry.id   AF-A0A9J6MTZ0-F1
#
_cell.length_a   1.000
_cell.length_b   1.000
_cell.length_c   1.000
_cell.angle_alpha   90.00
_cell.angle_beta   90.00
_cell.angle_gamma   90.00
#
_symmetry.space_group_name_H-M   'P 1'
#
loop_
_entity.id
_entity.type
_entity.pdbx_description
1 polymer ?
#
loop_
_entity_poly.entity_id
_entity_poly.type
_entity_poly.pdbx_seq_one_letter_code
_entity_poly.pdbx_strand_id
1 'polypeptide(L)' 'DNTTTTTKTVTVSNVPNEAEIYLELKMTAFTTITWFTGISWLGGTAPNLQEGKTYRMSFFTRDKGITWHGLFVGGW' A
#
# COMPACT_ATOMS: atom_id res chain seq x y z
N ASP A 1 -18.59 14.23 19.13
CA ASP A 1 -18.45 12.93 18.47
C ASP A 1 -18.52 13.16 16.96
N ASN A 2 -17.41 13.00 16.26
CA ASN A 2 -17.32 13.18 14.81
C ASN A 2 -16.19 12.27 14.30
N THR A 3 -16.54 11.07 13.89
CA THR A 3 -15.63 10.06 13.33
C THR A 3 -15.25 10.44 11.90
N THR A 4 -14.44 11.48 11.72
CA THR A 4 -13.80 11.76 10.43
C THR A 4 -12.74 10.70 10.15
N THR A 5 -13.08 9.69 9.35
CA THR A 5 -12.12 8.77 8.76
C THR A 5 -11.19 9.56 7.84
N THR A 6 -9.99 9.85 8.31
CA THR A 6 -8.95 10.43 7.47
C THR A 6 -8.57 9.39 6.42
N THR A 7 -8.60 9.78 5.14
CA THR A 7 -8.14 8.94 4.04
C THR A 7 -6.83 9.51 3.52
N LYS A 8 -5.85 8.64 3.24
CA LYS A 8 -4.59 9.02 2.59
C LYS A 8 -4.43 8.20 1.32
N THR A 9 -3.95 8.85 0.26
CA THR A 9 -3.78 8.21 -1.05
C THR A 9 -2.31 8.04 -1.38
N VAL A 10 -1.94 6.87 -1.89
CA VAL A 10 -0.62 6.60 -2.45
C VAL A 10 -0.76 6.51 -3.97
N THR A 11 -0.02 7.35 -4.69
CA THR A 11 0.00 7.37 -6.15
C THR A 11 1.39 7.10 -6.69
N VAL A 12 1.47 6.45 -7.84
CA VAL A 12 2.70 6.30 -8.63
C VAL A 12 2.52 6.97 -9.99
N SER A 13 3.60 7.52 -10.55
CA SER A 13 3.58 8.19 -11.86
C SER A 13 4.92 7.99 -12.56
N ASN A 14 4.93 8.06 -13.90
CA ASN A 14 6.13 7.88 -14.71
C ASN A 14 6.85 6.56 -14.43
N VAL A 15 6.07 5.49 -14.24
CA VAL A 15 6.59 4.16 -13.90
C VAL A 15 7.36 3.61 -15.11
N PRO A 16 8.63 3.22 -14.95
CA PRO A 16 9.41 2.59 -16.02
C PRO A 16 8.85 1.20 -16.34
N ASN A 17 9.35 0.57 -17.41
CA ASN A 17 8.82 -0.73 -17.85
C ASN A 17 8.80 -1.78 -16.74
N GLU A 18 9.88 -1.85 -15.96
CA GLU A 18 9.96 -2.65 -14.75
C GLU A 18 10.30 -1.74 -13.57
N ALA A 19 9.65 -1.96 -12.43
CA ALA A 19 9.95 -1.22 -11.21
C ALA A 19 9.72 -2.07 -9.96
N GLU A 20 10.50 -1.80 -8.93
CA GLU A 20 10.31 -2.33 -7.58
C GLU A 20 10.30 -1.17 -6.58
N ILE A 21 9.33 -1.19 -5.66
CA ILE A 21 9.19 -0.20 -4.60
C ILE A 21 9.14 -0.93 -3.26
N TYR A 22 9.92 -0.46 -2.29
CA TYR A 22 9.88 -0.92 -0.91
C TYR A 22 9.43 0.22 -0.01
N LEU A 23 8.42 -0.03 0.82
CA LEU A 23 7.80 0.96 1.70
C LEU A 23 7.76 0.43 3.13
N GLU A 24 8.23 1.23 4.09
CA GLU A 24 7.91 1.04 5.50
C GLU A 24 6.82 2.05 5.89
N LEU A 25 5.70 1.55 6.41
CA LEU A 25 4.52 2.33 6.77
C LEU A 25 4.27 2.22 8.28
N LYS A 26 4.40 3.35 8.99
CA LYS A 26 3.98 3.48 10.38
C LYS A 26 2.57 4.07 10.44
N MET A 27 1.63 3.32 11.03
CA MET A 27 0.29 3.81 11.30
C MET A 27 0.28 4.51 12.67
N THR A 28 0.26 5.83 12.68
CA THR A 28 0.19 6.62 13.92
C THR A 28 -1.24 6.91 14.39
N ALA A 29 -2.22 6.75 13.50
CA ALA A 29 -3.65 6.84 13.76
C ALA A 29 -4.40 5.89 12.82
N PHE A 30 -5.60 5.45 13.18
CA PHE A 30 -6.46 4.72 12.26
C PHE A 30 -6.78 5.61 11.04
N THR A 31 -6.48 5.13 9.84
CA THR A 31 -6.62 5.88 8.59
C THR A 31 -6.78 4.88 7.46
N THR A 32 -7.73 5.14 6.56
CA THR A 32 -7.88 4.33 5.35
C THR A 32 -6.82 4.75 4.34
N ILE A 33 -6.07 3.78 3.82
CA ILE A 33 -5.10 4.01 2.75
C ILE A 33 -5.71 3.60 1.42
N THR A 34 -5.87 4.57 0.51
CA THR A 34 -6.20 4.31 -0.88
C THR A 34 -4.91 4.06 -1.65
N TRP A 35 -4.71 2.83 -2.11
CA TRP A 35 -3.57 2.45 -2.92
C TRP A 35 -3.79 2.78 -4.39
N PHE A 36 -2.71 2.91 -5.14
CA PHE A 36 -2.77 3.02 -6.60
C PHE A 36 -3.40 1.75 -7.21
N THR A 37 -3.91 1.87 -8.43
CA THR A 37 -4.66 0.81 -9.10
C THR A 37 -3.76 -0.32 -9.62
N GLY A 38 -4.35 -1.48 -9.92
CA GLY A 38 -3.64 -2.60 -10.57
C GLY A 38 -2.87 -3.51 -9.61
N ILE A 39 -2.95 -3.29 -8.30
CA ILE A 39 -2.30 -4.14 -7.31
C ILE A 39 -3.07 -5.45 -7.14
N SER A 40 -2.41 -6.55 -7.50
CA SER A 40 -2.75 -7.89 -7.09
C SER A 40 -2.01 -8.21 -5.78
N TRP A 41 -2.76 -8.21 -4.69
CA TRP A 41 -2.21 -8.52 -3.36
C TRP A 41 -2.00 -10.01 -3.19
N LEU A 42 -0.85 -10.42 -2.67
CA LEU A 42 -0.54 -11.83 -2.42
C LEU A 42 -1.58 -12.52 -1.51
N GLY A 43 -2.14 -11.80 -0.54
CA GLY A 43 -3.21 -12.29 0.34
C GLY A 43 -4.63 -12.17 -0.25
N GLY A 44 -4.77 -11.78 -1.52
CA GLY A 44 -6.07 -11.56 -2.19
C GLY A 44 -6.76 -10.24 -1.85
N THR A 45 -6.40 -9.61 -0.73
CA THR A 45 -6.96 -8.32 -0.30
C THR A 45 -5.86 -7.33 0.08
N ALA A 46 -6.19 -6.03 0.06
CA ALA A 46 -5.33 -5.00 0.62
C ALA A 46 -5.02 -5.27 2.11
N PRO A 47 -3.89 -4.77 2.64
CA PRO A 47 -3.52 -4.96 4.03
C PRO A 47 -4.57 -4.41 4.99
N ASN A 48 -4.85 -5.17 6.06
CA ASN A 48 -5.58 -4.65 7.21
C ASN A 48 -4.61 -3.89 8.13
N LEU A 49 -4.58 -2.57 7.98
CA LEU A 49 -3.66 -1.69 8.71
C LEU A 49 -4.28 -1.26 10.05
N GLN A 50 -3.51 -1.40 11.12
CA GLN A 50 -3.93 -1.07 12.47
C GLN A 50 -3.14 0.10 13.03
N GLU A 51 -3.81 0.95 13.81
CA GLU A 51 -3.16 2.04 14.53
C GLU A 51 -2.06 1.53 15.47
N GLY A 52 -0.99 2.30 15.59
CA GLY A 52 0.16 1.97 16.43
C GLY A 52 1.13 0.96 15.81
N LYS A 53 0.81 0.37 14.64
CA LYS A 53 1.59 -0.70 14.02
C LYS A 53 2.49 -0.24 12.89
N THR A 54 3.55 -1.01 12.66
CA THR A 54 4.45 -0.85 11.50
C THR A 54 4.29 -2.00 10.52
N TYR A 55 4.32 -1.68 9.24
CA TYR A 55 4.25 -2.63 8.13
C TYR A 55 5.39 -2.38 7.16
N ARG A 56 5.91 -3.45 6.55
CA ARG A 56 6.81 -3.39 5.41
C ARG A 56 6.13 -3.97 4.21
N MET A 57 6.28 -3.31 3.08
CA MET A 57 5.57 -3.63 1.85
C MET A 57 6.52 -3.58 0.68
N SER A 58 6.29 -4.42 -0.31
CA SER A 58 6.93 -4.29 -1.60
C SER A 58 5.94 -4.44 -2.75
N PHE A 59 6.22 -3.69 -3.80
CA PHE A 59 5.42 -3.60 -5.00
C PHE A 59 6.32 -3.81 -6.22
N PHE A 60 5.91 -4.71 -7.11
CA PHE A 60 6.67 -5.05 -8.31
C PHE A 60 5.79 -4.90 -9.54
N THR A 61 6.30 -4.29 -10.60
CA THR A 61 5.64 -4.25 -11.91
C THR A 61 6.64 -4.60 -12.99
N ARG A 62 6.13 -5.16 -14.08
CA ARG A 62 6.88 -5.53 -15.29
C ARG A 62 6.28 -4.91 -16.57
N ASP A 63 5.27 -4.06 -16.40
CA ASP A 63 4.44 -3.55 -17.49
C ASP A 63 4.07 -2.06 -17.32
N LYS A 64 5.03 -1.23 -16.90
CA LYS A 64 4.84 0.23 -16.72
C LYS A 64 3.76 0.57 -15.71
N GLY A 65 3.56 -0.29 -14.71
CA GLY A 65 2.61 -0.08 -13.63
C GLY A 65 1.15 -0.32 -14.00
N ILE A 66 0.86 -1.07 -15.08
CA ILE A 66 -0.50 -1.54 -15.38
C ILE A 66 -0.90 -2.61 -14.36
N THR A 67 0.00 -3.57 -14.10
CA THR A 67 -0.16 -4.59 -13.06
C THR A 67 0.95 -4.49 -12.04
N TRP A 68 0.57 -4.74 -10.79
CA TRP A 68 1.49 -4.75 -9.66
C TRP A 68 1.30 -6.00 -8.81
N HIS A 69 2.39 -6.63 -8.42
CA HIS A 69 2.37 -7.61 -7.32
C HIS A 69 2.60 -6.86 -6.02
N GLY A 70 1.63 -6.91 -5.10
CA GLY A 70 1.71 -6.29 -3.80
C GLY A 70 1.89 -7.34 -2.70
N LEU A 71 2.90 -7.16 -1.86
CA LEU A 71 3.08 -7.99 -0.67
C LEU A 71 3.36 -7.10 0.53
N PHE A 72 2.95 -7.59 1.70
CA PHE A 72 3.14 -6.89 2.95
C PHE A 72 3.39 -7.89 4.08
N VAL A 73 4.16 -7.44 5.06
CA VAL A 73 4.38 -8.13 6.32
C VAL A 73 4.34 -7.11 7.46
N GLY A 74 3.96 -7.57 8.64
CA GLY A 74 4.11 -6.80 9.87
C GLY A 74 2.88 -6.76 10.74
N GLY A 75 2.64 -5.62 11.37
CA GLY A 75 1.69 -5.50 12.48
C GLY A 75 2.36 -5.50 13.87
N TRP A 76 3.66 -5.21 13.94
CA TRP A 76 4.37 -5.05 15.22
C TRP A 76 4.16 -3.66 15.81
#